data_AF-A0A2L2XNJ8-F1
#
_entry.id   AF-A0A2L2XNJ8-F1
#
_cell.length_a   1.000
_cell.length_b   1.000
_cell.length_c   1.000
_cell.angle_alpha   90.00
_cell.angle_beta   90.00
_cell.angle_gamma   90.00
#
_symmetry.space_group_name_H-M   'P 1'
#
loop_
_entity.id
_entity.type
_entity.pdbx_description
1 polymer ?
#
loop_
_entity_poly.entity_id
_entity_poly.type
_entity_poly.pdbx_seq_one_letter_code
_entity_poly.pdbx_strand_id
1 'polypeptide(L)'
;MMVLPLRTIITGLLFSCITTVGLAGCGGRGGPESKPLSPPTKIAVCVADMERDGNKIIKKVMEERKKKEKLDITWLDAGNDPLRQAGQLEKLAGQKVKAVVLQPVDPQDGARLLRSLVEKNIKVVALETLPVDAPVEAYIASDHVLAGRLMAEYVINAVRKRNGLPVAPGEPGTAGETENRQTQSGQGAAPGGGQGQQQGQSRQQNQSQQQGAGGGQQTGGQQAAGAGAVPPEAQLRGRQAANVVLLAGDPGDSASREIAAAARAVLADSQWARVVAEYNHFRGDPAQVPFNLQQALAANKNGIDAVIATDSRLALSAVDVLKAAGLNNSVLTVGVGADKKASDALAAGEHDAEVDTRPDLLGQYALDAAVGLAKDDRWQYDGQSTSGSYSVPSRITPVRLVQPQNIYLLKQRWAGIKDTGKEKQDGGGQGGGGSSGGSGSGEQQASQGDRQGQQGQQGQKTMLKITTMDGKTVEVQINGQVKKIEATDGGQGQQGQGGQEQQEGGQGGQ
;
A
#
# COMPACT_ATOMS: atom_id res chain seq x y z
N MET A 1 -52.55 83.74 34.45
CA MET A 1 -51.49 83.84 35.47
C MET A 1 -50.18 83.35 34.86
N MET A 2 -49.14 84.15 35.05
CA MET A 2 -47.72 83.79 35.06
C MET A 2 -46.96 83.47 33.74
N VAL A 3 -46.30 84.54 33.27
CA VAL A 3 -44.86 84.71 32.91
C VAL A 3 -44.23 83.89 31.76
N LEU A 4 -43.85 84.64 30.71
CA LEU A 4 -42.67 84.54 29.80
C LEU A 4 -41.32 84.25 30.54
N PRO A 5 -40.10 84.15 29.92
CA PRO A 5 -39.67 84.63 28.59
C PRO A 5 -38.56 83.82 27.81
N LEU A 6 -38.28 84.29 26.57
CA LEU A 6 -36.96 84.53 25.91
C LEU A 6 -35.93 83.37 25.82
N ARG A 7 -35.04 83.22 24.83
CA ARG A 7 -34.49 83.94 23.65
C ARG A 7 -33.54 82.89 23.03
N THR A 8 -33.39 82.70 21.72
CA THR A 8 -32.33 83.27 20.84
C THR A 8 -32.41 82.41 19.55
N ILE A 9 -32.90 82.87 18.38
CA ILE A 9 -32.35 83.79 17.37
C ILE A 9 -31.23 83.16 16.49
N ILE A 10 -31.60 82.97 15.20
CA ILE A 10 -30.80 83.05 13.95
C ILE A 10 -29.83 81.86 13.68
N THR A 11 -29.96 81.10 12.61
CA THR A 11 -29.61 81.53 11.24
C THR A 11 -30.29 80.62 10.21
N GLY A 12 -30.99 81.22 9.23
CA GLY A 12 -31.46 80.51 8.05
C GLY A 12 -30.37 80.42 6.99
N LEU A 13 -30.43 79.41 6.13
CA LEU A 13 -30.26 79.59 4.69
C LEU A 13 -30.76 78.35 3.94
N LEU A 14 -31.87 78.52 3.22
CA LEU A 14 -32.18 77.74 2.04
C LEU A 14 -31.07 78.01 1.02
N PHE A 15 -30.38 77.00 0.49
CA PHE A 15 -29.74 77.12 -0.82
C PHE A 15 -29.58 75.76 -1.51
N SER A 16 -30.37 75.61 -2.57
CA SER A 16 -30.02 74.97 -3.84
C SER A 16 -29.70 73.47 -3.86
N CYS A 17 -30.70 72.69 -4.27
CA CYS A 17 -30.51 71.44 -4.98
C CYS A 17 -29.75 71.71 -6.29
N ILE A 18 -28.44 71.51 -6.28
CA ILE A 18 -27.64 71.39 -7.51
C ILE A 18 -27.68 69.92 -7.94
N THR A 19 -28.54 69.66 -8.91
CA THR A 19 -28.46 68.51 -9.81
C THR A 19 -27.20 68.63 -10.66
N THR A 20 -26.13 67.95 -10.27
CA THR A 20 -24.98 67.71 -11.15
C THR A 20 -25.29 66.53 -12.07
N VAL A 21 -25.77 66.86 -13.26
CA VAL A 21 -25.72 65.99 -14.44
C VAL A 21 -24.24 65.85 -14.82
N GLY A 22 -23.66 64.70 -14.47
CA GLY A 22 -22.33 64.27 -14.93
C GLY A 22 -22.47 63.46 -16.21
N LEU A 23 -21.84 63.97 -17.27
CA LEU A 23 -21.82 63.43 -18.62
C LEU A 23 -21.40 61.95 -18.70
N ALA A 24 -22.06 61.26 -19.64
CA ALA A 24 -21.76 59.93 -20.11
C ALA A 24 -20.29 59.77 -20.55
N GLY A 25 -19.61 58.80 -19.94
CA GLY A 25 -18.41 58.15 -20.48
C GLY A 25 -18.75 56.68 -20.79
N CYS A 26 -18.73 56.31 -22.06
CA CYS A 26 -18.91 54.94 -22.51
C CYS A 26 -17.68 54.06 -22.18
N GLY A 27 -17.95 52.79 -21.84
CA GLY A 27 -17.13 51.68 -22.33
C GLY A 27 -16.04 51.14 -21.40
N GLY A 28 -16.44 50.30 -20.45
CA GLY A 28 -15.54 49.39 -19.75
C GLY A 28 -16.32 48.28 -19.10
N ARG A 29 -16.44 47.14 -19.80
CA ARG A 29 -17.04 45.89 -19.30
C ARG A 29 -16.54 45.62 -17.88
N GLY A 30 -17.44 45.58 -16.91
CA GLY A 30 -17.20 44.94 -15.62
C GLY A 30 -16.84 43.48 -15.89
N GLY A 31 -15.54 43.16 -15.83
CA GLY A 31 -15.11 41.78 -15.76
C GLY A 31 -15.67 41.14 -14.49
N PRO A 32 -15.91 39.83 -14.47
CA PRO A 32 -16.36 39.15 -13.26
C PRO A 32 -15.36 39.43 -12.14
N GLU A 33 -15.84 39.99 -11.02
CA GLU A 33 -15.08 40.05 -9.78
C GLU A 33 -14.55 38.66 -9.48
N SER A 34 -13.23 38.49 -9.58
CA SER A 34 -12.58 37.28 -9.11
C SER A 34 -12.79 37.24 -7.59
N LYS A 35 -13.59 36.27 -7.12
CA LYS A 35 -13.69 35.98 -5.68
C LYS A 35 -12.26 35.92 -5.11
N PRO A 36 -11.97 36.58 -3.97
CA PRO A 36 -10.67 36.47 -3.35
C PRO A 36 -10.34 34.99 -3.17
N LEU A 37 -9.15 34.57 -3.61
CA LEU A 37 -8.67 33.20 -3.39
C LEU A 37 -8.82 32.91 -1.89
N SER A 38 -9.66 31.93 -1.54
CA SER A 38 -9.81 31.50 -0.16
C SER A 38 -8.43 31.19 0.43
N PRO A 39 -8.15 31.59 1.68
CA PRO A 39 -6.84 31.33 2.28
C PRO A 39 -6.54 29.82 2.26
N PRO A 40 -5.27 29.42 2.08
CA PRO A 40 -4.88 28.01 2.07
C PRO A 40 -5.40 27.27 3.30
N THR A 41 -5.98 26.09 3.08
CA THR A 41 -6.40 25.21 4.18
C THR A 41 -5.17 24.79 4.98
N LYS A 42 -5.16 25.09 6.28
CA LYS A 42 -4.05 24.78 7.20
C LYS A 42 -4.26 23.43 7.87
N ILE A 43 -3.35 22.51 7.59
CA ILE A 43 -3.32 21.14 8.11
C ILE A 43 -1.99 20.93 8.81
N ALA A 44 -1.99 20.16 9.90
CA ALA A 44 -0.75 19.64 10.46
C ALA A 44 -0.67 18.12 10.32
N VAL A 45 0.54 17.60 10.21
CA VAL A 45 0.81 16.17 10.26
C VAL A 45 1.84 15.93 11.35
N CYS A 46 1.44 15.20 12.37
CA CYS A 46 2.27 14.83 13.52
C CYS A 46 2.52 13.34 13.47
N VAL A 47 3.74 12.95 13.10
CA VAL A 47 4.14 11.53 13.03
C VAL A 47 4.93 11.13 14.27
N ALA A 48 4.87 9.85 14.63
CA ALA A 48 5.58 9.32 15.78
C ALA A 48 7.10 9.42 15.58
N ASP A 49 7.58 9.07 14.39
CA ASP A 49 9.01 9.07 14.06
C ASP A 49 9.22 9.27 12.55
N MET A 50 9.84 10.39 12.17
CA MET A 50 10.15 10.69 10.77
C MET A 50 11.31 9.85 10.21
N GLU A 51 12.05 9.10 11.02
CA GLU A 51 13.09 8.21 10.52
C GLU A 51 12.55 6.96 9.81
N ARG A 52 11.29 6.59 10.07
CA ARG A 52 10.62 5.47 9.40
C ARG A 52 10.39 5.76 7.92
N ASP A 53 10.79 4.84 7.06
CA ASP A 53 10.70 4.97 5.60
C ASP A 53 9.25 5.15 5.12
N GLY A 54 8.29 4.45 5.74
CA GLY A 54 6.86 4.67 5.50
C GLY A 54 6.43 6.12 5.70
N ASN A 55 6.88 6.76 6.79
CA ASN A 55 6.56 8.17 7.09
C ASN A 55 7.23 9.14 6.11
N LYS A 56 8.46 8.84 5.67
CA LYS A 56 9.15 9.60 4.61
C LYS A 56 8.37 9.55 3.28
N ILE A 57 7.78 8.39 2.94
CA ILE A 57 6.94 8.23 1.74
C ILE A 57 5.62 8.97 1.87
N ILE A 58 4.93 8.84 3.00
CA ILE A 58 3.69 9.58 3.29
C ILE A 58 3.93 11.08 3.13
N LYS A 59 5.04 11.59 3.69
CA LYS A 59 5.44 12.99 3.54
C LYS A 59 5.67 13.39 2.09
N LYS A 60 6.39 12.59 1.31
CA LYS A 60 6.61 12.84 -0.11
C LYS A 60 5.29 12.98 -0.87
N VAL A 61 4.38 12.02 -0.70
CA VAL A 61 3.06 12.00 -1.35
C VAL A 61 2.25 13.24 -1.00
N MET A 62 2.18 13.58 0.29
CA MET A 62 1.43 14.74 0.75
C MET A 62 2.04 16.07 0.28
N GLU A 63 3.37 16.21 0.24
CA GLU A 63 4.04 17.42 -0.24
C GLU A 63 3.89 17.62 -1.76
N GLU A 64 3.85 16.53 -2.54
CA GLU A 64 3.53 16.60 -3.98
C GLU A 64 2.10 17.11 -4.21
N ARG A 65 1.14 16.66 -3.40
CA ARG A 65 -0.25 17.12 -3.45
C ARG A 65 -0.44 18.53 -2.91
N LYS A 66 0.26 18.90 -1.84
CA LYS A 66 0.27 20.25 -1.25
C LYS A 66 0.47 21.34 -2.32
N LYS A 67 1.42 21.13 -3.24
CA LYS A 67 1.70 22.05 -4.34
C LYS A 67 0.55 22.16 -5.34
N LYS A 68 -0.05 21.02 -5.70
CA LYS A 68 -1.17 20.95 -6.67
C LYS A 68 -2.45 21.56 -6.10
N GLU A 69 -2.72 21.33 -4.83
CA GLU A 69 -3.97 21.69 -4.15
C GLU A 69 -3.87 22.98 -3.33
N LYS A 70 -2.71 23.65 -3.34
CA LYS A 70 -2.42 24.91 -2.62
C LYS A 70 -2.74 24.81 -1.11
N LEU A 71 -2.28 23.72 -0.50
CA LEU A 71 -2.45 23.46 0.93
C LEU A 71 -1.30 24.06 1.75
N ASP A 72 -1.55 24.38 3.00
CA ASP A 72 -0.53 24.72 3.99
C ASP A 72 -0.40 23.55 4.97
N ILE A 73 0.64 22.73 4.78
CA ILE A 73 0.91 21.55 5.60
C ILE A 73 2.13 21.81 6.49
N THR A 74 1.93 21.73 7.80
CA THR A 74 2.97 21.76 8.83
C THR A 74 3.32 20.34 9.27
N TRP A 75 4.58 19.95 9.15
CA TRP A 75 5.08 18.65 9.63
C TRP A 75 5.68 18.77 11.02
N LEU A 76 5.32 17.85 11.90
CA LEU A 76 5.87 17.68 13.23
C LEU A 76 6.35 16.25 13.39
N ASP A 77 7.61 16.10 13.76
CA ASP A 77 8.24 14.83 14.09
C ASP A 77 8.40 14.75 15.60
N ALA A 78 7.79 13.73 16.21
CA ALA A 78 7.88 13.51 17.65
C ALA A 78 9.22 12.84 18.05
N GLY A 79 9.96 12.24 17.10
CA GLY A 79 11.21 11.55 17.41
C GLY A 79 11.04 10.40 18.41
N ASN A 80 9.89 9.72 18.35
CA ASN A 80 9.47 8.65 19.26
C ASN A 80 9.43 9.06 20.75
N ASP A 81 9.21 10.35 21.02
CA ASP A 81 9.08 10.94 22.36
C ASP A 81 7.62 11.41 22.60
N PRO A 82 6.88 10.78 23.52
CA PRO A 82 5.49 11.13 23.79
C PRO A 82 5.32 12.51 24.44
N LEU A 83 6.29 12.97 25.24
CA LEU A 83 6.25 14.31 25.85
C LEU A 83 6.46 15.39 24.79
N ARG A 84 7.38 15.16 23.86
CA ARG A 84 7.57 16.02 22.70
C ARG A 84 6.31 16.08 21.84
N GLN A 85 5.66 14.94 21.58
CA GLN A 85 4.41 14.89 20.82
C GLN A 85 3.29 15.69 21.52
N ALA A 86 3.10 15.50 22.82
CA ALA A 86 2.09 16.25 23.58
C ALA A 86 2.31 17.77 23.49
N GLY A 87 3.56 18.24 23.68
CA GLY A 87 3.90 19.66 23.56
C GLY A 87 3.76 20.20 22.13
N GLN A 88 3.92 19.36 21.11
CA GLN A 88 3.66 19.71 19.71
C GLN A 88 2.16 19.92 19.45
N LEU A 89 1.30 19.01 19.94
CA LEU A 89 -0.15 19.13 19.78
C LEU A 89 -0.73 20.33 20.55
N GLU A 90 -0.22 20.61 21.76
CA GLU A 90 -0.61 21.79 22.53
C GLU A 90 -0.26 23.10 21.80
N LYS A 91 0.92 23.17 21.15
CA LYS A 91 1.29 24.31 20.32
C LYS A 91 0.38 24.45 19.08
N LEU A 92 -0.04 23.34 18.48
CA LEU A 92 -0.97 23.35 17.34
C LEU A 92 -2.36 23.85 17.73
N ALA A 93 -2.83 23.56 18.94
CA ALA A 93 -4.10 24.05 19.47
C ALA A 93 -4.15 25.59 19.53
N GLY A 94 -3.00 26.25 19.67
CA GLY A 94 -2.87 27.72 19.58
C GLY A 94 -2.84 28.27 18.15
N GLN A 95 -2.76 27.42 17.12
CA GLN A 95 -2.65 27.79 15.72
C GLN A 95 -3.99 27.65 14.99
N LYS A 96 -4.17 28.40 13.89
CA LYS A 96 -5.36 28.33 13.03
C LYS A 96 -5.40 27.07 12.14
N VAL A 97 -4.94 25.93 12.65
CA VAL A 97 -5.00 24.62 11.97
C VAL A 97 -6.43 24.08 12.08
N LYS A 98 -6.92 23.43 11.02
CA LYS A 98 -8.28 22.91 10.95
C LYS A 98 -8.37 21.39 11.12
N ALA A 99 -7.33 20.68 10.72
CA ALA A 99 -7.21 19.24 10.92
C ALA A 99 -5.75 18.85 11.20
N VAL A 100 -5.58 17.79 11.97
CA VAL A 100 -4.30 17.15 12.29
C VAL A 100 -4.36 15.70 11.86
N VAL A 101 -3.43 15.27 11.02
CA VAL A 101 -3.12 13.84 10.85
C VAL A 101 -2.16 13.45 11.98
N LEU A 102 -2.53 12.46 12.78
CA LEU A 102 -1.77 12.03 13.96
C LEU A 102 -1.45 10.55 13.87
N GLN A 103 -0.16 10.23 13.90
CA GLN A 103 0.32 8.91 14.30
C GLN A 103 0.83 9.00 15.75
N PRO A 104 0.11 8.42 16.74
CA PRO A 104 0.47 8.57 18.15
C PRO A 104 1.78 7.82 18.49
N VAL A 105 2.62 8.42 19.35
CA VAL A 105 3.79 7.76 19.94
C VAL A 105 3.35 6.82 21.07
N ASP A 106 2.47 7.32 21.95
CA ASP A 106 1.87 6.55 23.03
C ASP A 106 0.34 6.59 22.87
N PRO A 107 -0.26 5.59 22.20
CA PRO A 107 -1.69 5.55 21.98
C PRO A 107 -2.48 5.29 23.28
N GLN A 108 -1.85 4.80 24.36
CA GLN A 108 -2.56 4.50 25.60
C GLN A 108 -3.03 5.76 26.33
N ASP A 109 -2.35 6.89 26.12
CA ASP A 109 -2.69 8.19 26.70
C ASP A 109 -3.57 9.06 25.76
N GLY A 110 -4.34 8.41 24.87
CA GLY A 110 -5.08 9.06 23.78
C GLY A 110 -5.98 10.21 24.23
N ALA A 111 -6.82 9.99 25.26
CA ALA A 111 -7.75 11.02 25.75
C ALA A 111 -7.04 12.29 26.24
N ARG A 112 -5.88 12.15 26.91
CA ARG A 112 -5.08 13.30 27.35
C ARG A 112 -4.35 13.93 26.17
N LEU A 113 -3.79 13.12 25.28
CA LEU A 113 -3.04 13.56 24.10
C LEU A 113 -3.86 14.48 23.20
N LEU A 114 -5.16 14.18 23.03
CA LEU A 114 -6.05 14.91 22.10
C LEU A 114 -6.83 16.07 22.73
N ARG A 115 -6.83 16.21 24.06
CA ARG A 115 -7.69 17.17 24.79
C ARG A 115 -7.64 18.58 24.22
N SER A 116 -6.44 19.13 24.01
CA SER A 116 -6.26 20.50 23.52
C SER A 116 -6.76 20.71 22.09
N LEU A 117 -6.70 19.69 21.23
CA LEU A 117 -7.22 19.73 19.87
C LEU A 117 -8.75 19.73 19.87
N VAL A 118 -9.35 18.88 20.71
CA VAL A 118 -10.81 18.77 20.88
C VAL A 118 -11.39 20.09 21.41
N GLU A 119 -10.79 20.68 22.45
CA GLU A 119 -11.21 21.98 23.01
C GLU A 119 -11.18 23.12 21.98
N LYS A 120 -10.35 23.00 20.94
CA LYS A 120 -10.22 23.98 19.85
C LYS A 120 -11.00 23.61 18.59
N ASN A 121 -11.78 22.52 18.64
CA ASN A 121 -12.52 21.98 17.51
C ASN A 121 -11.62 21.73 16.29
N ILE A 122 -10.41 21.21 16.53
CA ILE A 122 -9.47 20.79 15.50
C ILE A 122 -9.72 19.31 15.25
N LYS A 123 -10.00 18.96 14.00
CA LYS A 123 -10.30 17.59 13.60
C LYS A 123 -9.04 16.73 13.64
N VAL A 124 -9.15 15.48 14.07
CA VAL A 124 -8.05 14.53 14.21
C VAL A 124 -8.29 13.33 13.31
N VAL A 125 -7.30 13.06 12.47
CA VAL A 125 -7.22 11.90 11.60
C VAL A 125 -6.14 10.97 12.16
N ALA A 126 -6.54 9.88 12.81
CA ALA A 126 -5.61 8.87 13.31
C ALA A 126 -4.99 8.08 12.14
N LEU A 127 -3.68 7.86 12.20
CA LEU A 127 -2.89 7.19 11.17
C LEU A 127 -2.16 5.97 11.74
N GLU A 128 -2.37 4.80 11.13
CA GLU A 128 -1.88 3.46 11.50
C GLU A 128 -2.33 3.00 12.88
N THR A 129 -2.09 3.77 13.93
CA THR A 129 -2.41 3.43 15.31
C THR A 129 -3.58 4.27 15.80
N LEU A 130 -4.60 3.62 16.35
CA LEU A 130 -5.77 4.29 16.90
C LEU A 130 -5.49 4.64 18.39
N PRO A 131 -5.56 5.92 18.81
CA PRO A 131 -5.43 6.27 20.23
C PRO A 131 -6.56 5.65 21.04
N VAL A 132 -6.23 5.16 22.24
CA VAL A 132 -7.16 4.47 23.13
C VAL A 132 -8.16 5.47 23.73
N ASP A 133 -9.45 5.12 23.61
CA ASP A 133 -10.58 5.84 24.22
C ASP A 133 -10.52 7.36 23.97
N ALA A 134 -10.20 7.76 22.74
CA ALA A 134 -10.02 9.14 22.36
C ALA A 134 -10.90 9.53 21.16
N PRO A 135 -11.47 10.75 21.17
CA PRO A 135 -12.29 11.21 20.06
C PRO A 135 -11.42 11.58 18.86
N VAL A 136 -11.62 10.86 17.75
CA VAL A 136 -11.03 11.16 16.43
C VAL A 136 -12.12 11.05 15.35
N GLU A 137 -12.03 11.86 14.31
CA GLU A 137 -13.04 11.88 13.24
C GLU A 137 -12.76 10.90 12.09
N ALA A 138 -11.53 10.42 12.00
CA ALA A 138 -11.13 9.48 10.97
C ALA A 138 -10.01 8.55 11.46
N TYR A 139 -10.01 7.33 10.97
CA TYR A 139 -8.91 6.38 11.12
C TYR A 139 -8.48 5.83 9.76
N ILE A 140 -7.21 5.98 9.42
CA ILE A 140 -6.61 5.43 8.21
C ILE A 140 -5.47 4.52 8.63
N ALA A 141 -5.54 3.25 8.25
CA ALA A 141 -4.52 2.27 8.57
C ALA A 141 -4.39 1.21 7.49
N SER A 142 -3.25 0.53 7.49
CA SER A 142 -3.06 -0.68 6.72
C SER A 142 -3.82 -1.86 7.32
N ASP A 143 -4.11 -2.87 6.50
CA ASP A 143 -4.76 -4.10 6.97
C ASP A 143 -3.78 -4.96 7.80
N HIS A 144 -3.71 -4.67 9.09
CA HIS A 144 -2.82 -5.35 10.04
C HIS A 144 -3.14 -6.83 10.20
N VAL A 145 -4.42 -7.20 10.17
CA VAL A 145 -4.86 -8.60 10.29
C VAL A 145 -4.40 -9.38 9.07
N LEU A 146 -4.61 -8.82 7.87
CA LEU A 146 -4.10 -9.39 6.63
C LEU A 146 -2.58 -9.49 6.64
N ALA A 147 -1.87 -8.46 7.13
CA ALA A 147 -0.43 -8.49 7.23
C ALA A 147 0.08 -9.66 8.09
N GLY A 148 -0.47 -9.82 9.30
CA GLY A 148 -0.15 -10.95 10.17
C GLY A 148 -0.44 -12.31 9.52
N ARG A 149 -1.60 -12.44 8.86
CA ARG A 149 -1.97 -13.65 8.12
C ARG A 149 -0.98 -13.97 6.99
N LEU A 150 -0.65 -13.00 6.15
CA LEU A 150 0.26 -13.19 5.02
C LEU A 150 1.65 -13.65 5.47
N MET A 151 2.16 -13.13 6.60
CA MET A 151 3.44 -13.59 7.15
C MET A 151 3.41 -15.05 7.60
N ALA A 152 2.35 -15.45 8.31
CA ALA A 152 2.19 -16.83 8.77
C ALA A 152 1.97 -17.80 7.59
N GLU A 153 1.12 -17.42 6.64
CA GLU A 153 0.85 -18.19 5.42
C GLU A 153 2.11 -18.38 4.56
N TYR A 154 2.98 -17.38 4.48
CA TYR A 154 4.25 -17.51 3.78
C TYR A 154 5.09 -18.67 4.33
N VAL A 155 5.27 -18.72 5.66
CA VAL A 155 6.04 -19.78 6.33
C VAL A 155 5.35 -21.14 6.16
N ILE A 156 4.03 -21.21 6.37
CA ILE A 156 3.24 -22.44 6.20
C ILE A 156 3.37 -22.96 4.77
N ASN A 157 3.28 -22.09 3.76
CA ASN A 157 3.35 -22.48 2.37
C ASN A 157 4.75 -22.94 1.95
N ALA A 158 5.81 -22.38 2.53
CA ALA A 158 7.17 -22.90 2.36
C ALA A 158 7.29 -24.34 2.89
N VAL A 159 6.72 -24.62 4.08
CA VAL A 159 6.69 -25.98 4.65
C VAL A 159 5.88 -26.95 3.79
N ARG A 160 4.71 -26.51 3.29
CA ARG A 160 3.84 -27.33 2.43
C ARG A 160 4.53 -27.68 1.12
N LYS A 161 5.12 -26.70 0.43
CA LYS A 161 5.88 -26.91 -0.81
C LYS A 161 7.01 -27.91 -0.62
N ARG A 162 7.80 -27.77 0.45
CA ARG A 162 8.85 -28.73 0.81
C ARG A 162 8.31 -30.16 0.97
N ASN A 163 7.10 -30.30 1.49
CA ASN A 163 6.41 -31.58 1.66
C ASN A 163 5.66 -32.07 0.39
N GLY A 164 5.83 -31.39 -0.75
CA GLY A 164 5.17 -31.75 -2.01
C GLY A 164 3.67 -31.48 -2.01
N LEU A 165 3.18 -30.61 -1.12
CA LEU A 165 1.76 -30.27 -1.00
C LEU A 165 1.45 -28.95 -1.70
N PRO A 166 0.21 -28.80 -2.23
CA PRO A 166 -0.22 -27.54 -2.81
C PRO A 166 -0.20 -26.42 -1.77
N VAL A 167 0.06 -25.20 -2.21
CA VAL A 167 -0.08 -23.98 -1.40
C VAL A 167 -1.51 -23.93 -0.85
N ALA A 168 -1.65 -23.56 0.43
CA ALA A 168 -2.96 -23.29 0.98
C ALA A 168 -3.60 -22.11 0.21
N PRO A 169 -4.91 -22.16 -0.10
CA PRO A 169 -5.58 -21.02 -0.68
C PRO A 169 -5.39 -19.79 0.22
N GLY A 170 -4.84 -18.72 -0.34
CA GLY A 170 -4.78 -17.40 0.28
C GLY A 170 -5.66 -16.42 -0.50
N GLU A 171 -6.32 -15.50 0.18
CA GLU A 171 -7.05 -14.38 -0.43
C GLU A 171 -6.13 -13.52 -1.33
N PRO A 172 -6.69 -12.77 -2.30
CA PRO A 172 -6.07 -12.51 -3.60
C PRO A 172 -4.78 -11.70 -3.53
N GLY A 173 -3.68 -12.32 -3.95
CA GLY A 173 -2.36 -11.69 -4.10
C GLY A 173 -1.20 -12.66 -4.23
N THR A 174 -1.40 -13.94 -3.90
CA THR A 174 -0.36 -14.99 -3.94
C THR A 174 -0.64 -16.11 -4.96
N ALA A 175 -1.81 -16.12 -5.60
CA ALA A 175 -2.12 -17.06 -6.67
C ALA A 175 -1.68 -16.50 -8.03
N GLY A 176 -0.48 -16.88 -8.48
CA GLY A 176 -0.31 -17.12 -9.91
C GLY A 176 -1.30 -18.22 -10.30
N GLU A 177 -2.16 -17.95 -11.27
CA GLU A 177 -2.90 -18.93 -12.06
C GLU A 177 -3.54 -20.08 -11.27
N THR A 178 -4.71 -19.85 -10.71
CA THR A 178 -5.68 -20.95 -10.59
C THR A 178 -7.04 -20.46 -11.03
N GLU A 179 -7.34 -20.83 -12.26
CA GLU A 179 -8.60 -20.73 -12.98
C GLU A 179 -9.77 -21.30 -12.15
N ASN A 180 -10.92 -20.63 -12.25
CA ASN A 180 -12.25 -21.12 -11.91
C ASN A 180 -12.49 -21.67 -10.49
N ARG A 181 -12.99 -20.78 -9.61
CA ARG A 181 -14.18 -21.16 -8.83
C ARG A 181 -15.02 -19.93 -8.49
N GLN A 182 -16.23 -19.93 -9.05
CA GLN A 182 -17.30 -19.00 -8.74
C GLN A 182 -17.56 -18.94 -7.24
N THR A 183 -17.73 -17.71 -6.78
CA THR A 183 -18.22 -17.31 -5.47
C THR A 183 -19.66 -17.77 -5.28
N GLN A 184 -19.89 -18.69 -4.35
CA GLN A 184 -21.18 -18.86 -3.70
C GLN A 184 -20.96 -19.19 -2.22
N SER A 185 -21.23 -18.22 -1.36
CA SER A 185 -22.10 -18.40 -0.18
C SER A 185 -22.15 -17.09 0.62
N GLY A 186 -23.03 -16.21 0.17
CA GLY A 186 -23.84 -15.43 1.11
C GLY A 186 -25.06 -16.27 1.52
N GLN A 187 -25.64 -15.91 2.67
CA GLN A 187 -26.79 -16.48 3.39
C GLN A 187 -26.34 -17.35 4.58
N GLY A 188 -26.56 -16.97 5.83
CA GLY A 188 -27.77 -16.36 6.38
C GLY A 188 -28.48 -17.45 7.18
N ALA A 189 -28.15 -17.56 8.46
CA ALA A 189 -28.68 -18.57 9.37
C ALA A 189 -30.08 -18.18 9.89
N ALA A 190 -31.07 -19.05 9.69
CA ALA A 190 -32.22 -19.25 10.58
C ALA A 190 -32.87 -20.64 10.31
N PRO A 191 -33.52 -21.27 11.31
CA PRO A 191 -33.72 -22.72 11.34
C PRO A 191 -35.11 -23.17 10.86
N GLY A 192 -35.20 -24.38 10.31
CA GLY A 192 -36.48 -25.02 9.98
C GLY A 192 -36.28 -26.52 9.76
N GLY A 193 -36.96 -27.33 10.57
CA GLY A 193 -36.84 -28.78 10.58
C GLY A 193 -37.45 -29.49 9.37
N GLY A 194 -37.09 -30.76 9.22
CA GLY A 194 -37.67 -31.65 8.22
C GLY A 194 -36.91 -32.97 8.17
N GLN A 195 -37.46 -33.98 8.84
CA GLN A 195 -36.99 -35.37 8.80
C GLN A 195 -37.09 -35.94 7.39
N GLY A 196 -36.13 -36.79 7.01
CA GLY A 196 -36.19 -37.57 5.77
C GLY A 196 -35.05 -38.57 5.68
N GLN A 197 -35.32 -39.79 6.13
CA GLN A 197 -34.46 -40.97 5.97
C GLN A 197 -34.30 -41.31 4.48
N GLN A 198 -33.11 -41.77 4.05
CA GLN A 198 -32.94 -43.14 3.55
C GLN A 198 -31.48 -43.45 3.17
N GLN A 199 -31.14 -44.70 3.48
CA GLN A 199 -29.89 -45.39 3.23
C GLN A 199 -29.72 -45.73 1.74
N GLY A 200 -28.48 -45.81 1.27
CA GLY A 200 -28.14 -46.34 -0.04
C GLY A 200 -26.64 -46.57 -0.15
N GLN A 201 -26.21 -47.79 0.15
CA GLN A 201 -24.85 -48.30 0.00
C GLN A 201 -24.42 -48.31 -1.47
N SER A 202 -23.15 -48.01 -1.77
CA SER A 202 -22.28 -48.93 -2.52
C SER A 202 -20.83 -48.47 -2.58
N ARG A 203 -19.96 -49.40 -2.17
CA ARG A 203 -18.51 -49.40 -2.33
C ARG A 203 -18.16 -49.57 -3.81
N GLN A 204 -17.12 -48.88 -4.29
CA GLN A 204 -16.20 -49.48 -5.25
C GLN A 204 -14.77 -49.08 -4.95
N GLN A 205 -13.99 -50.11 -4.62
CA GLN A 205 -12.55 -50.10 -4.51
C GLN A 205 -11.95 -49.92 -5.91
N ASN A 206 -10.81 -49.23 -6.00
CA ASN A 206 -9.80 -49.61 -6.97
C ASN A 206 -8.41 -49.43 -6.36
N GLN A 207 -7.72 -50.56 -6.19
CA GLN A 207 -6.34 -50.68 -5.73
C GLN A 207 -5.47 -51.17 -6.89
N SER A 208 -4.16 -50.89 -6.74
CA SER A 208 -3.00 -51.41 -7.47
C SER A 208 -2.72 -50.67 -8.79
N GLN A 209 -1.52 -50.18 -9.06
CA GLN A 209 -0.27 -50.94 -9.05
C GLN A 209 0.97 -50.07 -8.76
N GLN A 210 1.97 -50.76 -8.22
CA GLN A 210 3.29 -50.30 -7.81
C GLN A 210 4.32 -50.94 -8.75
N GLN A 211 5.30 -50.16 -9.21
CA GLN A 211 6.62 -50.55 -9.75
C GLN A 211 7.27 -49.25 -10.31
N GLY A 212 8.54 -48.92 -10.14
CA GLY A 212 9.69 -49.59 -9.54
C GLY A 212 10.83 -48.59 -9.35
N ALA A 213 11.82 -48.99 -8.56
CA ALA A 213 13.03 -48.24 -8.26
C ALA A 213 14.02 -48.21 -9.43
N GLY A 214 14.82 -47.13 -9.50
CA GLY A 214 16.00 -47.04 -10.36
C GLY A 214 16.91 -45.90 -9.89
N GLY A 215 18.03 -46.26 -9.25
CA GLY A 215 19.08 -45.33 -8.86
C GLY A 215 19.93 -44.87 -10.06
N GLY A 216 20.53 -43.68 -9.93
CA GLY A 216 21.39 -43.08 -10.95
C GLY A 216 22.23 -41.93 -10.39
N GLN A 217 23.33 -42.32 -9.75
CA GLN A 217 24.67 -41.70 -9.67
C GLN A 217 24.88 -40.21 -10.02
N GLN A 218 25.53 -39.51 -9.09
CA GLN A 218 26.20 -38.22 -9.25
C GLN A 218 27.31 -38.27 -10.34
N THR A 219 27.39 -37.21 -11.14
CA THR A 219 28.66 -36.68 -11.66
C THR A 219 28.64 -35.18 -11.60
N GLY A 220 29.66 -34.62 -10.95
CA GLY A 220 29.83 -33.19 -10.73
C GLY A 220 30.20 -32.43 -11.99
N GLY A 221 29.71 -31.20 -12.05
CA GLY A 221 30.20 -30.13 -12.89
C GLY A 221 29.97 -28.83 -12.15
N GLN A 222 30.99 -28.35 -11.45
CA GLN A 222 31.02 -26.99 -10.92
C GLN A 222 30.89 -26.01 -12.09
N GLN A 223 29.75 -25.33 -12.16
CA GLN A 223 29.63 -24.04 -12.83
C GLN A 223 29.12 -23.06 -11.79
N ALA A 224 29.99 -22.12 -11.42
CA ALA A 224 29.66 -20.97 -10.61
C ALA A 224 28.64 -20.11 -11.38
N ALA A 225 27.35 -20.34 -11.10
CA ALA A 225 26.25 -19.47 -11.51
C ALA A 225 26.01 -18.46 -10.38
N GLY A 226 25.81 -17.18 -10.74
CA GLY A 226 25.60 -16.09 -9.78
C GLY A 226 24.57 -16.46 -8.71
N ALA A 227 24.88 -16.16 -7.45
CA ALA A 227 24.10 -16.55 -6.29
C ALA A 227 22.65 -16.03 -6.41
N GLY A 228 21.74 -16.87 -6.89
CA GLY A 228 20.31 -16.65 -6.75
C GLY A 228 19.88 -16.94 -5.33
N ALA A 229 18.85 -16.23 -4.85
CA ALA A 229 18.24 -16.49 -3.54
C ALA A 229 17.85 -17.97 -3.41
N VAL A 230 18.12 -18.58 -2.26
CA VAL A 230 17.73 -19.98 -1.99
C VAL A 230 16.21 -20.04 -1.88
N PRO A 231 15.51 -20.90 -2.65
CA PRO A 231 14.06 -21.02 -2.57
C PRO A 231 13.60 -21.30 -1.13
N PRO A 232 12.52 -20.69 -0.63
CA PRO A 232 12.13 -20.78 0.79
C PRO A 232 11.96 -22.23 1.28
N GLU A 233 11.34 -23.09 0.48
CA GLU A 233 11.15 -24.50 0.82
C GLU A 233 12.47 -25.29 0.98
N ALA A 234 13.54 -24.87 0.31
CA ALA A 234 14.85 -25.52 0.35
C ALA A 234 15.65 -25.14 1.61
N GLN A 235 15.29 -24.04 2.27
CA GLN A 235 15.94 -23.59 3.51
C GLN A 235 15.48 -24.37 4.74
N LEU A 236 14.27 -24.91 4.70
CA LEU A 236 13.62 -25.51 5.87
C LEU A 236 14.09 -26.96 6.13
N ARG A 237 14.37 -27.32 7.38
CA ARG A 237 14.92 -28.64 7.75
C ARG A 237 13.86 -29.74 7.92
N GLY A 238 14.15 -30.93 7.38
CA GLY A 238 13.32 -32.13 7.56
C GLY A 238 11.91 -32.00 6.93
N ARG A 239 10.94 -32.77 7.42
CA ARG A 239 9.53 -32.70 6.97
C ARG A 239 8.56 -32.24 8.08
N GLN A 240 9.09 -31.87 9.23
CA GLN A 240 8.33 -31.51 10.43
C GLN A 240 7.74 -30.09 10.36
N ALA A 241 6.82 -29.77 11.27
CA ALA A 241 6.31 -28.43 11.43
C ALA A 241 7.45 -27.43 11.72
N ALA A 242 7.40 -26.25 11.11
CA ALA A 242 8.41 -25.21 11.30
C ALA A 242 8.35 -24.60 12.71
N ASN A 243 9.50 -24.43 13.33
CA ASN A 243 9.65 -23.68 14.58
C ASN A 243 9.83 -22.19 14.26
N VAL A 244 8.88 -21.37 14.71
CA VAL A 244 8.80 -19.95 14.41
C VAL A 244 9.16 -19.13 15.65
N VAL A 245 10.04 -18.13 15.49
CA VAL A 245 10.22 -17.04 16.46
C VAL A 245 9.40 -15.84 15.99
N LEU A 246 8.60 -15.27 16.88
CA LEU A 246 7.83 -14.05 16.61
C LEU A 246 8.45 -12.84 17.34
N LEU A 247 8.86 -11.83 16.58
CA LEU A 247 9.39 -10.57 17.08
C LEU A 247 8.33 -9.48 16.90
N ALA A 248 7.56 -9.21 17.96
CA ALA A 248 6.55 -8.18 17.99
C ALA A 248 7.13 -6.82 18.38
N GLY A 249 6.54 -5.74 17.89
CA GLY A 249 6.87 -4.37 18.24
C GLY A 249 6.37 -3.98 19.64
N ASP A 250 6.01 -2.71 19.81
CA ASP A 250 5.54 -2.21 21.10
C ASP A 250 4.19 -2.84 21.47
N PRO A 251 4.04 -3.43 22.67
CA PRO A 251 2.76 -4.00 23.10
C PRO A 251 1.67 -2.94 23.33
N GLY A 252 2.02 -1.67 23.52
CA GLY A 252 1.11 -0.53 23.60
C GLY A 252 0.54 -0.09 22.25
N ASP A 253 1.21 -0.41 21.14
CA ASP A 253 0.77 -0.10 19.77
C ASP A 253 -0.27 -1.12 19.25
N SER A 254 -1.44 -0.66 18.83
CA SER A 254 -2.49 -1.54 18.30
C SER A 254 -2.08 -2.22 16.99
N ALA A 255 -1.34 -1.51 16.12
CA ALA A 255 -0.91 -2.06 14.84
C ALA A 255 0.00 -3.28 15.05
N SER A 256 1.08 -3.12 15.83
CA SER A 256 1.96 -4.20 16.23
C SER A 256 1.21 -5.39 16.87
N ARG A 257 0.29 -5.11 17.80
CA ARG A 257 -0.50 -6.16 18.47
C ARG A 257 -1.38 -6.93 17.49
N GLU A 258 -2.09 -6.26 16.60
CA GLU A 258 -3.00 -6.88 15.63
C GLU A 258 -2.24 -7.77 14.65
N ILE A 259 -1.11 -7.28 14.13
CA ILE A 259 -0.23 -8.05 13.24
C ILE A 259 0.27 -9.32 13.96
N ALA A 260 0.81 -9.17 15.17
CA ALA A 260 1.34 -10.30 15.95
C ALA A 260 0.23 -11.30 16.30
N ALA A 261 -0.95 -10.81 16.71
CA ALA A 261 -2.09 -11.66 17.07
C ALA A 261 -2.61 -12.44 15.86
N ALA A 262 -2.75 -11.81 14.69
CA ALA A 262 -3.18 -12.48 13.47
C ALA A 262 -2.17 -13.55 13.00
N ALA A 263 -0.87 -13.23 13.01
CA ALA A 263 0.16 -14.21 12.70
C ALA A 263 0.11 -15.40 13.68
N ARG A 264 0.00 -15.13 14.98
CA ARG A 264 -0.07 -16.17 16.02
C ARG A 264 -1.29 -17.06 15.84
N ALA A 265 -2.47 -16.49 15.56
CA ALA A 265 -3.70 -17.25 15.35
C ALA A 265 -3.58 -18.23 14.17
N VAL A 266 -3.08 -17.74 13.02
CA VAL A 266 -2.88 -18.58 11.83
C VAL A 266 -1.85 -19.69 12.07
N LEU A 267 -0.78 -19.41 12.83
CA LEU A 267 0.20 -20.42 13.20
C LEU A 267 -0.36 -21.45 14.19
N ALA A 268 -1.16 -21.02 15.17
CA ALA A 268 -1.76 -21.90 16.17
C ALA A 268 -2.78 -22.89 15.56
N ASP A 269 -3.52 -22.46 14.55
CA ASP A 269 -4.50 -23.29 13.83
C ASP A 269 -3.85 -24.20 12.77
N SER A 270 -2.52 -24.14 12.61
CA SER A 270 -1.78 -24.89 11.60
C SER A 270 -1.02 -26.08 12.19
N GLN A 271 -1.05 -27.21 11.50
CA GLN A 271 -0.15 -28.35 11.78
C GLN A 271 1.26 -28.17 11.17
N TRP A 272 1.47 -27.13 10.35
CA TRP A 272 2.69 -26.96 9.55
C TRP A 272 3.72 -26.04 10.20
N ALA A 273 3.35 -25.25 11.19
CA ALA A 273 4.25 -24.34 11.87
C ALA A 273 3.76 -24.09 13.30
N ARG A 274 4.64 -23.68 14.21
CA ARG A 274 4.31 -23.34 15.59
C ARG A 274 5.24 -22.25 16.12
N VAL A 275 4.72 -21.38 16.97
CA VAL A 275 5.54 -20.39 17.68
C VAL A 275 6.29 -21.10 18.83
N VAL A 276 7.61 -20.98 18.85
CA VAL A 276 8.47 -21.56 19.91
C VAL A 276 9.07 -20.50 20.84
N ALA A 277 9.07 -19.23 20.41
CA ALA A 277 9.42 -18.09 21.24
C ALA A 277 8.76 -16.82 20.69
N GLU A 278 8.41 -15.90 21.58
CA GLU A 278 7.85 -14.60 21.23
C GLU A 278 8.45 -13.51 22.12
N TYR A 279 8.83 -12.39 21.51
CA TYR A 279 9.45 -11.25 22.19
C TYR A 279 8.81 -9.94 21.76
N ASN A 280 8.48 -9.09 22.74
CA ASN A 280 7.98 -7.74 22.51
C ASN A 280 9.15 -6.74 22.57
N HIS A 281 9.15 -5.77 21.65
CA HIS A 281 10.20 -4.78 21.53
C HIS A 281 9.60 -3.40 21.81
N PHE A 282 9.78 -2.90 23.04
CA PHE A 282 9.26 -1.60 23.44
C PHE A 282 9.75 -0.50 22.48
N ARG A 283 8.84 0.39 22.10
CA ARG A 283 9.03 1.43 21.08
C ARG A 283 9.42 0.93 19.69
N GLY A 284 9.27 -0.37 19.44
CA GLY A 284 9.77 -1.04 18.25
C GLY A 284 11.28 -0.91 18.09
N ASP A 285 12.04 -0.94 19.19
CA ASP A 285 13.50 -0.81 19.18
C ASP A 285 14.19 -2.14 18.78
N PRO A 286 14.92 -2.17 17.65
CA PRO A 286 15.64 -3.36 17.21
C PRO A 286 16.85 -3.72 18.08
N ALA A 287 17.32 -2.85 18.98
CA ALA A 287 18.53 -3.08 19.78
C ALA A 287 18.46 -4.35 20.64
N GLN A 288 17.26 -4.81 21.00
CA GLN A 288 17.06 -6.03 21.81
C GLN A 288 16.99 -7.31 20.97
N VAL A 289 16.79 -7.21 19.65
CA VAL A 289 16.65 -8.37 18.77
C VAL A 289 17.85 -9.31 18.83
N PRO A 290 19.12 -8.84 18.83
CA PRO A 290 20.28 -9.74 18.93
C PRO A 290 20.26 -10.63 20.16
N PHE A 291 19.97 -10.06 21.34
CA PHE A 291 19.89 -10.82 22.58
C PHE A 291 18.69 -11.79 22.56
N ASN A 292 17.51 -11.32 22.19
CA ASN A 292 16.28 -12.11 22.15
C ASN A 292 16.41 -13.30 21.19
N LEU A 293 16.92 -13.08 19.98
CA LEU A 293 17.07 -14.13 18.98
C LEU A 293 18.19 -15.11 19.34
N GLN A 294 19.31 -14.65 19.92
CA GLN A 294 20.35 -15.55 20.43
C GLN A 294 19.82 -16.45 21.55
N GLN A 295 18.99 -15.91 22.46
CA GLN A 295 18.34 -16.71 23.49
C GLN A 295 17.41 -17.77 22.88
N ALA A 296 16.59 -17.40 21.89
CA ALA A 296 15.71 -18.34 21.20
C ALA A 296 16.49 -19.44 20.47
N LEU A 297 17.57 -19.08 19.77
CA LEU A 297 18.46 -20.03 19.09
C LEU A 297 19.09 -21.01 20.09
N ALA A 298 19.64 -20.51 21.19
CA ALA A 298 20.25 -21.33 22.23
C ALA A 298 19.22 -22.28 22.87
N ALA A 299 18.05 -21.78 23.28
CA ALA A 299 16.99 -22.57 23.90
C ALA A 299 16.48 -23.69 22.99
N ASN A 300 16.51 -23.47 21.66
CA ASN A 300 16.05 -24.42 20.67
C ASN A 300 17.18 -25.22 20.00
N LYS A 301 18.43 -25.13 20.48
CA LYS A 301 19.61 -25.82 19.89
C LYS A 301 19.78 -25.50 18.40
N ASN A 302 19.62 -24.24 18.04
CA ASN A 302 19.53 -23.72 16.67
C ASN A 302 18.37 -24.31 15.85
N GLY A 303 17.41 -24.95 16.50
CA GLY A 303 16.20 -25.56 15.96
C GLY A 303 15.11 -24.58 15.54
N ILE A 304 15.46 -23.39 15.04
CA ILE A 304 14.52 -22.40 14.50
C ILE A 304 14.48 -22.51 12.97
N ASP A 305 13.31 -22.42 12.35
CA ASP A 305 13.13 -22.53 10.90
C ASP A 305 12.59 -21.23 10.28
N ALA A 306 11.95 -20.36 11.06
CA ALA A 306 11.53 -19.04 10.61
C ALA A 306 11.54 -17.99 11.73
N VAL A 307 11.78 -16.74 11.34
CA VAL A 307 11.58 -15.54 12.16
C VAL A 307 10.56 -14.65 11.47
N ILE A 308 9.47 -14.35 12.17
CA ILE A 308 8.45 -13.37 11.76
C ILE A 308 8.63 -12.12 12.60
N ALA A 309 8.66 -10.95 11.99
CA ALA A 309 8.82 -9.68 12.66
C ALA A 309 7.76 -8.68 12.19
N THR A 310 7.13 -7.97 13.13
CA THR A 310 6.03 -7.04 12.82
C THR A 310 6.49 -5.68 12.27
N ASP A 311 7.79 -5.52 12.00
CA ASP A 311 8.43 -4.28 11.53
C ASP A 311 9.74 -4.64 10.79
N SER A 312 10.00 -4.00 9.65
CA SER A 312 11.19 -4.24 8.82
C SER A 312 12.52 -4.07 9.58
N ARG A 313 12.60 -3.17 10.57
CA ARG A 313 13.83 -2.94 11.35
C ARG A 313 14.10 -4.11 12.30
N LEU A 314 13.05 -4.68 12.89
CA LEU A 314 13.16 -5.91 13.68
C LEU A 314 13.56 -7.09 12.78
N ALA A 315 12.96 -7.21 11.59
CA ALA A 315 13.28 -8.23 10.61
C ALA A 315 14.75 -8.16 10.17
N LEU A 316 15.25 -6.97 9.83
CA LEU A 316 16.64 -6.77 9.43
C LEU A 316 17.64 -7.05 10.55
N SER A 317 17.32 -6.67 11.80
CA SER A 317 18.18 -7.02 12.92
C SER A 317 18.26 -8.54 13.10
N ALA A 318 17.15 -9.26 12.88
CA ALA A 318 17.16 -10.72 12.86
C ALA A 318 17.99 -11.29 11.71
N VAL A 319 17.89 -10.72 10.50
CA VAL A 319 18.72 -11.09 9.34
C VAL A 319 20.21 -10.95 9.68
N ASP A 320 20.64 -9.85 10.31
CA ASP A 320 22.03 -9.64 10.70
C ASP A 320 22.54 -10.69 11.70
N VAL A 321 21.72 -11.04 12.69
CA VAL A 321 22.02 -12.09 13.67
C VAL A 321 22.14 -13.46 13.01
N LEU A 322 21.21 -13.80 12.12
CA LEU A 322 21.22 -15.08 11.40
C LEU A 322 22.42 -15.19 10.46
N LYS A 323 22.81 -14.11 9.77
CA LYS A 323 24.03 -14.04 8.98
C LYS A 323 25.27 -14.28 9.84
N ALA A 324 25.39 -13.59 10.97
CA ALA A 324 26.53 -13.75 11.88
C ALA A 324 26.62 -15.18 12.45
N ALA A 325 25.48 -15.86 12.62
CA ALA A 325 25.42 -17.25 13.07
C ALA A 325 25.61 -18.29 11.95
N GLY A 326 25.77 -17.87 10.68
CA GLY A 326 25.84 -18.78 9.53
C GLY A 326 24.52 -19.49 9.23
N LEU A 327 23.39 -18.93 9.68
CA LEU A 327 22.03 -19.46 9.52
C LEU A 327 21.23 -18.74 8.42
N ASN A 328 21.82 -17.73 7.77
CA ASN A 328 21.28 -17.15 6.54
C ASN A 328 21.10 -18.26 5.48
N ASN A 329 19.93 -18.29 4.82
CA ASN A 329 19.47 -19.36 3.93
C ASN A 329 19.10 -20.70 4.60
N SER A 330 19.04 -20.76 5.94
CA SER A 330 18.54 -21.92 6.70
C SER A 330 17.41 -21.57 7.66
N VAL A 331 17.09 -20.28 7.78
CA VAL A 331 16.01 -19.74 8.61
C VAL A 331 15.31 -18.68 7.79
N LEU A 332 14.02 -18.89 7.51
CA LEU A 332 13.21 -17.92 6.77
C LEU A 332 13.03 -16.65 7.59
N THR A 333 12.95 -15.52 6.92
CA THR A 333 12.76 -14.21 7.54
C THR A 333 11.62 -13.45 6.86
N VAL A 334 10.66 -12.98 7.67
CA VAL A 334 9.50 -12.21 7.19
C VAL A 334 9.34 -10.91 7.99
N GLY A 335 9.22 -9.77 7.30
CA GLY A 335 8.99 -8.46 7.90
C GLY A 335 7.69 -7.78 7.46
N VAL A 336 7.41 -6.60 8.04
CA VAL A 336 6.33 -5.70 7.62
C VAL A 336 6.87 -4.28 7.45
N GLY A 337 6.51 -3.65 6.33
CA GLY A 337 6.82 -2.26 5.99
C GLY A 337 7.46 -2.12 4.62
N ALA A 338 8.22 -3.13 4.18
CA ALA A 338 9.04 -3.07 2.97
C ALA A 338 9.94 -1.81 2.94
N ASP A 339 10.60 -1.53 4.08
CA ASP A 339 11.57 -0.44 4.21
C ASP A 339 12.72 -0.60 3.22
N LYS A 340 13.45 0.48 2.90
CA LYS A 340 14.46 0.48 1.85
C LYS A 340 15.53 -0.58 2.07
N LYS A 341 16.07 -0.67 3.29
CA LYS A 341 17.11 -1.67 3.62
C LYS A 341 16.57 -3.11 3.57
N ALA A 342 15.31 -3.34 3.95
CA ALA A 342 14.69 -4.66 3.90
C ALA A 342 14.42 -5.07 2.44
N SER A 343 14.01 -4.10 1.63
CA SER A 343 13.85 -4.26 0.18
C SER A 343 15.19 -4.55 -0.51
N ASP A 344 16.27 -3.90 -0.10
CA ASP A 344 17.62 -4.20 -0.61
C ASP A 344 18.08 -5.61 -0.21
N ALA A 345 17.83 -6.04 1.03
CA ALA A 345 18.13 -7.38 1.50
C ALA A 345 17.30 -8.45 0.75
N LEU A 346 16.03 -8.18 0.45
CA LEU A 346 15.19 -9.02 -0.43
C LEU A 346 15.79 -9.14 -1.82
N ALA A 347 16.22 -8.01 -2.41
CA ALA A 347 16.83 -8.00 -3.74
C ALA A 347 18.15 -8.78 -3.78
N ALA A 348 18.90 -8.76 -2.65
CA ALA A 348 20.14 -9.49 -2.48
C ALA A 348 19.95 -10.99 -2.16
N GLY A 349 18.71 -11.43 -1.91
CA GLY A 349 18.43 -12.81 -1.47
C GLY A 349 18.88 -13.10 -0.04
N GLU A 350 19.01 -12.08 0.78
CA GLU A 350 19.44 -12.16 2.19
C GLU A 350 18.26 -12.10 3.17
N HIS A 351 17.08 -11.75 2.66
CA HIS A 351 15.80 -11.68 3.35
C HIS A 351 14.74 -12.31 2.45
N ASP A 352 13.70 -12.92 3.00
CA ASP A 352 12.84 -13.83 2.24
C ASP A 352 11.47 -13.25 1.87
N ALA A 353 10.86 -12.45 2.75
CA ALA A 353 9.60 -11.77 2.45
C ALA A 353 9.35 -10.50 3.29
N GLU A 354 8.62 -9.56 2.71
CA GLU A 354 8.07 -8.38 3.39
C GLU A 354 6.57 -8.25 3.10
N VAL A 355 5.80 -7.77 4.07
CA VAL A 355 4.45 -7.27 3.81
C VAL A 355 4.51 -5.76 3.60
N ASP A 356 4.21 -5.32 2.38
CA ASP A 356 4.15 -3.91 2.03
C ASP A 356 2.81 -3.30 2.48
N THR A 357 2.89 -2.33 3.42
CA THR A 357 1.75 -1.62 4.01
C THR A 357 1.19 -0.46 3.17
N ARG A 358 1.78 -0.21 1.99
CA ARG A 358 1.34 0.84 1.05
C ARG A 358 1.27 2.26 1.66
N PRO A 359 2.38 2.78 2.23
CA PRO A 359 2.47 4.16 2.72
C PRO A 359 2.10 5.23 1.68
N ASP A 360 2.19 4.91 0.39
CA ASP A 360 1.69 5.77 -0.68
C ASP A 360 0.18 5.99 -0.62
N LEU A 361 -0.60 4.94 -0.35
CA LEU A 361 -2.06 5.02 -0.19
C LEU A 361 -2.44 5.63 1.15
N LEU A 362 -1.74 5.27 2.23
CA LEU A 362 -1.92 5.87 3.55
C LEU A 362 -1.78 7.39 3.48
N GLY A 363 -0.72 7.88 2.82
CA GLY A 363 -0.49 9.31 2.65
C GLY A 363 -1.56 10.01 1.81
N GLN A 364 -2.11 9.34 0.78
CA GLN A 364 -3.20 9.88 -0.02
C GLN A 364 -4.49 9.99 0.81
N TYR A 365 -4.91 8.91 1.45
CA TYR A 365 -6.18 8.88 2.18
C TYR A 365 -6.17 9.70 3.45
N ALA A 366 -5.04 9.74 4.18
CA ALA A 366 -4.91 10.62 5.33
C ALA A 366 -5.03 12.11 4.94
N LEU A 367 -4.48 12.49 3.79
CA LEU A 367 -4.62 13.86 3.29
C LEU A 367 -6.05 14.14 2.81
N ASP A 368 -6.68 13.20 2.11
CA ASP A 368 -8.08 13.32 1.69
C ASP A 368 -9.02 13.53 2.88
N ALA A 369 -8.85 12.72 3.94
CA ALA A 369 -9.61 12.84 5.15
C ALA A 369 -9.37 14.19 5.84
N ALA A 370 -8.11 14.60 6.02
CA ALA A 370 -7.78 15.85 6.67
C ALA A 370 -8.30 17.07 5.90
N VAL A 371 -8.18 17.08 4.56
CA VAL A 371 -8.68 18.16 3.71
C VAL A 371 -10.21 18.21 3.71
N GLY A 372 -10.88 17.06 3.58
CA GLY A 372 -12.34 16.97 3.60
C GLY A 372 -12.93 17.43 4.93
N LEU A 373 -12.39 16.95 6.05
CA LEU A 373 -12.78 17.36 7.39
C LEU A 373 -12.53 18.86 7.63
N ALA A 374 -11.39 19.38 7.18
CA ALA A 374 -11.03 20.79 7.36
C ALA A 374 -11.91 21.76 6.56
N LYS A 375 -12.44 21.33 5.41
CA LYS A 375 -13.24 22.19 4.50
C LYS A 375 -14.74 22.03 4.71
N ASP A 376 -15.20 20.78 4.80
CA ASP A 376 -16.62 20.43 4.66
C ASP A 376 -17.14 19.55 5.82
N ASP A 377 -16.31 19.29 6.84
CA ASP A 377 -16.59 18.38 7.96
C ASP A 377 -17.03 16.97 7.52
N ARG A 378 -16.52 16.51 6.36
CA ARG A 378 -16.88 15.24 5.73
C ARG A 378 -15.69 14.61 5.03
N TRP A 379 -15.64 13.29 5.02
CA TRP A 379 -14.64 12.53 4.27
C TRP A 379 -15.19 11.16 3.83
N GLN A 380 -14.49 10.49 2.93
CA GLN A 380 -14.90 9.21 2.34
C GLN A 380 -14.22 8.04 3.07
N TYR A 381 -15.03 7.18 3.69
CA TYR A 381 -14.63 6.01 4.47
C TYR A 381 -15.42 4.78 4.01
N ASP A 382 -14.93 3.58 4.29
CA ASP A 382 -15.54 2.31 3.88
C ASP A 382 -15.83 1.37 5.06
N GLY A 383 -15.45 1.75 6.28
CA GLY A 383 -15.73 0.97 7.49
C GLY A 383 -15.82 1.81 8.75
N GLN A 384 -15.85 1.11 9.88
CA GLN A 384 -15.70 1.69 11.21
C GLN A 384 -14.75 0.83 12.04
N SER A 385 -14.02 1.46 12.95
CA SER A 385 -13.11 0.82 13.88
C SER A 385 -13.41 1.31 15.30
N THR A 386 -13.36 0.40 16.27
CA THR A 386 -13.67 0.71 17.66
C THR A 386 -12.41 0.98 18.46
N SER A 387 -12.41 2.04 19.27
CA SER A 387 -11.40 2.30 20.30
C SER A 387 -12.07 2.72 21.60
N GLY A 388 -12.02 1.84 22.60
CA GLY A 388 -12.71 2.06 23.87
C GLY A 388 -14.21 2.29 23.66
N SER A 389 -14.69 3.47 24.06
CA SER A 389 -16.08 3.87 23.91
C SER A 389 -16.44 4.46 22.54
N TYR A 390 -15.47 4.66 21.65
CA TYR A 390 -15.66 5.34 20.37
C TYR A 390 -15.79 4.36 19.20
N SER A 391 -16.72 4.65 18.28
CA SER A 391 -16.77 4.07 16.93
C SER A 391 -16.34 5.12 15.93
N VAL A 392 -15.23 4.86 15.25
CA VAL A 392 -14.52 5.82 14.40
C VAL A 392 -14.68 5.41 12.94
N PRO A 393 -15.16 6.29 12.04
CA PRO A 393 -15.14 6.03 10.61
C PRO A 393 -13.72 5.66 10.17
N SER A 394 -13.57 4.62 9.37
CA SER A 394 -12.25 4.11 9.01
C SER A 394 -12.11 3.78 7.54
N ARG A 395 -10.85 3.84 7.08
CA ARG A 395 -10.45 3.39 5.76
C ARG A 395 -9.21 2.52 5.86
N ILE A 396 -9.36 1.25 5.52
CA ILE A 396 -8.30 0.26 5.60
C ILE A 396 -7.63 0.10 4.23
N THR A 397 -6.32 0.33 4.17
CA THR A 397 -5.56 0.19 2.92
C THR A 397 -5.09 -1.25 2.72
N PRO A 398 -5.15 -1.77 1.48
CA PRO A 398 -4.69 -3.12 1.21
C PRO A 398 -3.18 -3.25 1.45
N VAL A 399 -2.76 -4.41 1.94
CA VAL A 399 -1.36 -4.81 2.04
C VAL A 399 -1.04 -5.90 1.01
N ARG A 400 0.24 -6.13 0.73
CA ARG A 400 0.66 -7.18 -0.20
C ARG A 400 1.96 -7.84 0.22
N LEU A 401 2.06 -9.14 -0.02
CA LEU A 401 3.27 -9.90 0.20
C LEU A 401 4.28 -9.63 -0.94
N VAL A 402 5.46 -9.17 -0.58
CA VAL A 402 6.61 -8.95 -1.45
C VAL A 402 7.68 -9.98 -1.15
N GLN A 403 8.20 -10.58 -2.21
CA GLN A 403 9.23 -11.61 -2.24
C GLN A 403 10.20 -11.27 -3.38
N PRO A 404 11.37 -11.92 -3.47
CA PRO A 404 12.32 -11.67 -4.55
C PRO A 404 11.68 -11.71 -5.96
N GLN A 405 10.78 -12.67 -6.22
CA GLN A 405 10.14 -12.83 -7.52
C GLN A 405 9.17 -11.71 -7.93
N ASN A 406 8.66 -10.93 -6.98
CA ASN A 406 7.74 -9.83 -7.27
C ASN A 406 8.25 -8.49 -6.73
N ILE A 407 9.56 -8.37 -6.50
CA ILE A 407 10.19 -7.17 -5.97
C ILE A 407 10.04 -5.94 -6.88
N TYR A 408 9.72 -6.15 -8.17
CA TYR A 408 9.36 -5.08 -9.11
C TYR A 408 8.20 -4.20 -8.61
N LEU A 409 7.35 -4.73 -7.74
CA LEU A 409 6.26 -4.01 -7.08
C LEU A 409 6.77 -2.81 -6.26
N LEU A 410 8.03 -2.80 -5.84
CA LEU A 410 8.66 -1.73 -5.06
C LEU A 410 9.49 -0.76 -5.90
N LYS A 411 9.66 -0.97 -7.22
CA LYS A 411 10.50 -0.12 -8.08
C LYS A 411 10.06 1.35 -8.11
N GLN A 412 8.76 1.61 -8.04
CA GLN A 412 8.24 2.99 -8.01
C GLN A 412 8.52 3.68 -6.67
N ARG A 413 8.69 2.91 -5.59
CA ARG A 413 9.02 3.40 -4.25
C ARG A 413 10.53 3.62 -4.11
N TRP A 414 11.32 2.64 -4.52
CA TRP A 414 12.77 2.60 -4.33
C TRP A 414 13.50 2.63 -5.67
N ALA A 415 14.20 3.73 -5.95
CA ALA A 415 15.09 3.80 -7.09
C ALA A 415 16.23 2.78 -6.97
N GLY A 416 16.55 2.09 -8.07
CA GLY A 416 17.73 1.21 -8.15
C GLY A 416 17.56 -0.24 -7.69
N ILE A 417 16.35 -0.69 -7.33
CA ILE A 417 16.07 -2.12 -7.10
C ILE A 417 16.30 -2.89 -8.41
N LYS A 418 17.30 -3.77 -8.41
CA LYS A 418 17.61 -4.68 -9.52
C LYS A 418 16.59 -5.82 -9.52
N ASP A 419 16.03 -6.10 -10.69
CA ASP A 419 15.12 -7.23 -10.87
C ASP A 419 15.90 -8.55 -10.80
N THR A 420 15.46 -9.47 -9.95
CA THR A 420 16.02 -10.84 -9.89
C THR A 420 15.15 -11.83 -10.68
N GLY A 421 13.99 -11.40 -11.21
CA GLY A 421 13.14 -12.21 -12.05
C GLY A 421 13.64 -12.23 -13.51
N LYS A 422 14.12 -13.39 -13.96
CA LYS A 422 14.13 -13.69 -15.40
C LYS A 422 12.68 -13.74 -15.87
N GLU A 423 12.24 -12.76 -16.65
CA GLU A 423 11.07 -12.93 -17.50
C GLU A 423 11.33 -14.16 -18.38
N LYS A 424 10.58 -15.25 -18.14
CA LYS A 424 10.34 -16.21 -19.21
C LYS A 424 9.40 -15.50 -20.19
N GLN A 425 9.99 -14.79 -21.15
CA GLN A 425 9.31 -14.56 -22.42
C GLN A 425 9.14 -15.93 -23.06
N ASP A 426 7.91 -16.45 -23.04
CA ASP A 426 7.51 -17.54 -23.91
C ASP A 426 7.66 -17.08 -25.35
N GLY A 427 8.80 -17.47 -25.94
CA GLY A 427 9.12 -17.24 -27.33
C GLY A 427 8.24 -18.08 -28.23
N GLY A 428 7.18 -17.47 -28.77
CA GLY A 428 6.64 -17.86 -30.07
C GLY A 428 7.64 -17.46 -31.15
N GLY A 429 8.41 -18.43 -31.64
CA GLY A 429 9.50 -18.22 -32.59
C GLY A 429 9.06 -18.01 -34.04
N GLN A 430 9.86 -17.23 -34.77
CA GLN A 430 10.47 -17.53 -36.08
C GLN A 430 11.42 -16.37 -36.38
N GLY A 431 12.74 -16.60 -36.39
CA GLY A 431 13.51 -16.97 -37.58
C GLY A 431 13.80 -15.70 -38.39
N GLY A 432 15.02 -15.19 -38.58
CA GLY A 432 16.33 -15.80 -38.74
C GLY A 432 17.04 -14.93 -39.80
N GLY A 433 18.31 -14.59 -39.60
CA GLY A 433 19.04 -13.76 -40.55
C GLY A 433 20.30 -13.18 -39.96
N GLY A 434 21.33 -14.02 -39.84
CA GLY A 434 22.68 -13.57 -39.51
C GLY A 434 23.37 -12.93 -40.71
N SER A 435 24.36 -12.08 -40.43
CA SER A 435 25.64 -12.12 -41.12
C SER A 435 26.72 -11.43 -40.29
N SER A 436 27.87 -12.06 -40.33
CA SER A 436 29.09 -11.94 -39.55
C SER A 436 30.07 -10.87 -40.04
N GLY A 437 31.01 -10.53 -39.14
CA GLY A 437 32.33 -9.96 -39.43
C GLY A 437 32.55 -8.63 -38.70
N GLY A 438 33.57 -8.40 -37.90
CA GLY A 438 34.77 -9.14 -37.53
C GLY A 438 35.77 -8.12 -36.96
N SER A 439 36.40 -8.48 -35.83
CA SER A 439 37.75 -8.05 -35.38
C SER A 439 38.08 -6.56 -35.15
N GLY A 440 38.60 -6.24 -33.96
CA GLY A 440 39.50 -5.09 -33.81
C GLY A 440 39.51 -4.45 -32.41
N SER A 441 40.45 -4.89 -31.58
CA SER A 441 40.91 -4.26 -30.34
C SER A 441 41.45 -2.84 -30.52
N GLY A 442 41.28 -1.97 -29.53
CA GLY A 442 42.06 -0.74 -29.40
C GLY A 442 41.54 0.20 -28.29
N GLU A 443 42.29 0.28 -27.19
CA GLU A 443 42.21 1.39 -26.23
C GLU A 443 42.55 2.72 -26.92
N GLN A 444 41.84 3.81 -26.58
CA GLN A 444 42.47 5.13 -26.46
C GLN A 444 41.60 6.18 -25.77
N GLN A 445 42.31 7.01 -25.00
CA GLN A 445 41.89 8.20 -24.27
C GLN A 445 41.28 9.32 -25.13
N ALA A 446 40.39 10.06 -24.47
CA ALA A 446 40.08 11.50 -24.57
C ALA A 446 40.50 12.29 -25.81
N SER A 447 39.52 12.92 -26.48
CA SER A 447 39.57 14.35 -26.81
C SER A 447 38.20 14.87 -27.27
N GLN A 448 37.90 16.11 -26.91
CA GLN A 448 36.77 16.92 -27.36
C GLN A 448 36.77 17.14 -28.88
N GLY A 449 35.58 17.24 -29.46
CA GLY A 449 35.38 17.75 -30.81
C GLY A 449 33.91 17.71 -31.23
N ASP A 450 33.33 18.90 -31.38
CA ASP A 450 31.95 19.20 -31.79
C ASP A 450 31.41 18.35 -32.95
N ARG A 451 30.19 17.82 -32.78
CA ARG A 451 29.27 17.55 -33.89
C ARG A 451 27.85 17.98 -33.54
N GLN A 452 27.41 19.04 -34.22
CA GLN A 452 26.03 19.43 -34.41
C GLN A 452 25.19 18.28 -34.98
N GLY A 453 23.94 18.21 -34.53
CA GLY A 453 22.81 17.84 -35.39
C GLY A 453 22.57 16.35 -35.64
N GLN A 454 21.94 15.67 -34.68
CA GLN A 454 20.92 14.67 -35.00
C GLN A 454 19.80 14.76 -33.94
N GLN A 455 18.77 15.55 -34.27
CA GLN A 455 17.45 15.41 -33.66
C GLN A 455 16.93 14.01 -34.02
N GLY A 456 17.19 13.04 -33.14
CA GLY A 456 16.46 11.78 -33.15
C GLY A 456 15.00 12.09 -32.84
N GLN A 457 14.12 11.84 -33.82
CA GLN A 457 12.67 11.90 -33.66
C GLN A 457 12.27 11.17 -32.37
N GLN A 458 11.83 11.94 -31.37
CA GLN A 458 11.12 11.40 -30.22
C GLN A 458 9.94 10.61 -30.79
N GLY A 459 9.95 9.29 -30.58
CA GLY A 459 8.82 8.44 -30.93
C GLY A 459 7.55 9.07 -30.37
N GLN A 460 6.66 9.49 -31.27
CA GLN A 460 5.47 10.25 -30.89
C GLN A 460 4.68 9.47 -29.84
N LYS A 461 4.42 10.08 -28.68
CA LYS A 461 3.57 9.50 -27.66
C LYS A 461 2.13 9.90 -27.94
N THR A 462 1.25 8.93 -28.06
CA THR A 462 -0.19 9.16 -28.25
C THR A 462 -0.89 8.97 -26.91
N MET A 463 -1.70 9.95 -26.50
CA MET A 463 -2.56 9.81 -25.33
C MET A 463 -3.94 9.34 -25.78
N LEU A 464 -4.32 8.14 -25.38
CA LEU A 464 -5.64 7.58 -25.66
C LEU A 464 -6.56 7.82 -24.46
N LYS A 465 -7.67 8.51 -24.70
CA LYS A 465 -8.72 8.76 -23.70
C LYS A 465 -9.96 7.95 -24.07
N ILE A 466 -10.35 7.03 -23.21
CA ILE A 466 -11.53 6.18 -23.39
C ILE A 466 -12.56 6.62 -22.37
N THR A 467 -13.71 7.11 -22.85
CA THR A 467 -14.85 7.45 -22.01
C THR A 467 -15.97 6.45 -22.27
N THR A 468 -16.34 5.74 -21.22
CA THR A 468 -17.47 4.81 -21.17
C THR A 468 -18.81 5.56 -21.23
N MET A 469 -19.89 4.88 -21.61
CA MET A 469 -21.22 5.50 -21.70
C MET A 469 -21.76 6.01 -20.35
N ASP A 470 -21.32 5.42 -19.22
CA ASP A 470 -21.61 5.89 -17.87
C ASP A 470 -20.67 7.03 -17.40
N GLY A 471 -19.88 7.60 -18.33
CA GLY A 471 -19.06 8.79 -18.11
C GLY A 471 -17.71 8.53 -17.44
N LYS A 472 -17.37 7.27 -17.10
CA LYS A 472 -16.04 6.95 -16.58
C LYS A 472 -15.01 7.06 -17.66
N THR A 473 -13.89 7.69 -17.33
CA THR A 473 -12.83 8.00 -18.28
C THR A 473 -11.53 7.36 -17.84
N VAL A 474 -10.83 6.73 -18.77
CA VAL A 474 -9.48 6.17 -18.59
C VAL A 474 -8.55 6.80 -19.62
N GLU A 475 -7.39 7.29 -19.16
CA GLU A 475 -6.35 7.85 -20.03
C GLU A 475 -5.13 6.92 -20.01
N VAL A 476 -4.67 6.52 -21.20
CA VAL A 476 -3.52 5.62 -21.39
C VAL A 476 -2.53 6.29 -22.33
N GLN A 477 -1.26 6.39 -21.90
CA GLN A 477 -0.20 6.91 -22.74
C GLN A 477 0.48 5.76 -23.50
N ILE A 478 0.41 5.80 -24.83
CA ILE A 478 0.95 4.80 -25.73
C ILE A 478 2.18 5.39 -26.43
N ASN A 479 3.29 4.63 -26.45
CA ASN A 479 4.46 5.01 -27.23
C ASN A 479 4.23 4.62 -28.70
N GLY A 480 4.21 5.60 -29.61
CA GLY A 480 3.91 5.42 -31.04
C GLY A 480 2.53 5.98 -31.44
N GLN A 481 2.28 6.05 -32.75
CA GLN A 481 0.97 6.37 -33.31
C GLN A 481 0.04 5.15 -33.22
N VAL A 482 -1.22 5.37 -32.81
CA VAL A 482 -2.22 4.29 -32.73
C VAL A 482 -2.72 3.98 -34.14
N LYS A 483 -2.50 2.73 -34.59
CA LYS A 483 -2.92 2.28 -35.93
C LYS A 483 -4.39 1.82 -35.99
N LYS A 484 -4.90 1.19 -34.93
CA LYS A 484 -6.27 0.67 -34.81
C LYS A 484 -6.64 0.53 -33.35
N ILE A 485 -7.92 0.72 -33.02
CA ILE A 485 -8.52 0.43 -31.70
C ILE A 485 -9.72 -0.47 -31.95
N GLU A 486 -9.83 -1.58 -31.23
CA GLU A 486 -10.94 -2.54 -31.35
C GLU A 486 -11.51 -2.78 -29.95
N ALA A 487 -12.85 -2.76 -29.85
CA ALA A 487 -13.58 -3.13 -28.65
C ALA A 487 -14.25 -4.49 -28.89
N THR A 488 -14.19 -5.38 -27.90
CA THR A 488 -14.88 -6.68 -27.93
C THR A 488 -15.80 -6.76 -26.72
N ASP A 489 -17.11 -6.87 -26.96
CA ASP A 489 -18.10 -6.96 -25.90
C ASP A 489 -18.15 -8.40 -25.36
N GLY A 490 -17.91 -8.55 -24.05
CA GLY A 490 -18.01 -9.84 -23.37
C GLY A 490 -19.47 -10.18 -23.04
N GLY A 491 -20.16 -10.94 -23.90
CA GLY A 491 -21.49 -11.48 -23.62
C GLY A 491 -21.93 -12.55 -24.63
N GLN A 492 -22.30 -13.74 -24.13
CA GLN A 492 -22.69 -14.95 -24.86
C GLN A 492 -23.97 -14.79 -25.70
N GLY A 493 -24.03 -15.48 -26.86
CA GLY A 493 -25.28 -15.69 -27.59
C GLY A 493 -25.10 -16.44 -28.92
N GLN A 494 -25.55 -17.69 -28.96
CA GLN A 494 -25.64 -18.57 -30.12
C GLN A 494 -26.83 -18.16 -31.03
N GLN A 495 -26.71 -18.48 -32.33
CA GLN A 495 -27.72 -18.54 -33.41
C GLN A 495 -27.95 -17.31 -34.30
N GLY A 496 -27.81 -17.55 -35.62
CA GLY A 496 -28.61 -16.88 -36.65
C GLY A 496 -27.86 -16.25 -37.83
N GLN A 497 -27.14 -17.00 -38.67
CA GLN A 497 -26.90 -16.58 -40.05
C GLN A 497 -27.84 -17.34 -40.99
N GLY A 498 -28.92 -16.67 -41.36
CA GLY A 498 -29.75 -16.96 -42.52
C GLY A 498 -30.21 -15.63 -43.09
N GLY A 499 -29.84 -15.33 -44.34
CA GLY A 499 -30.26 -14.12 -45.04
C GLY A 499 -29.13 -13.45 -45.80
N GLN A 500 -28.77 -14.03 -46.94
CA GLN A 500 -28.12 -13.32 -48.05
C GLN A 500 -29.07 -12.24 -48.56
N GLU A 501 -28.57 -11.03 -48.79
CA GLU A 501 -28.99 -10.16 -49.91
C GLU A 501 -28.08 -8.92 -50.00
N GLN A 502 -27.10 -9.01 -50.89
CA GLN A 502 -26.56 -7.87 -51.62
C GLN A 502 -26.40 -8.32 -53.07
N GLN A 503 -27.25 -7.80 -53.95
CA GLN A 503 -26.87 -7.44 -55.30
C GLN A 503 -28.01 -6.66 -55.96
N GLU A 504 -27.92 -5.33 -55.91
CA GLU A 504 -28.42 -4.50 -56.99
C GLU A 504 -27.37 -3.45 -57.34
N GLY A 505 -26.78 -3.66 -58.50
CA GLY A 505 -25.98 -2.69 -59.21
C GLY A 505 -26.26 -2.84 -60.70
N GLY A 506 -27.01 -1.88 -61.23
CA GLY A 506 -26.74 -1.34 -62.57
C GLY A 506 -27.49 -1.93 -63.76
N GLN A 507 -28.54 -1.20 -64.14
CA GLN A 507 -28.80 -0.67 -65.49
C GLN A 507 -28.98 -1.65 -66.68
N GLY A 508 -30.25 -1.76 -67.11
CA GLY A 508 -30.73 -1.07 -68.32
C GLY A 508 -30.60 -1.81 -69.66
N GLY A 509 -31.74 -1.94 -70.36
CA GLY A 509 -31.75 -1.99 -71.83
C GLY A 509 -32.73 -2.98 -72.47
N GLN A 510 -33.88 -2.41 -72.89
CA GLN A 510 -34.84 -2.87 -73.91
C GLN A 510 -35.84 -3.98 -73.55
#